data_AF-A0A2I0VWH5-F1
#
_entry.id   AF-A0A2I0VWH5-F1
#
_cell.length_a   1.000
_cell.length_b   1.000
_cell.length_c   1.000
_cell.angle_alpha   90.00
_cell.angle_beta   90.00
_cell.angle_gamma   90.00
#
_symmetry.space_group_name_H-M   'P 1'
#
loop_
_entity.id
_entity.type
_entity.pdbx_description
1 polymer ?
#
loop_
_entity_poly.entity_id
_entity_poly.type
_entity_poly.pdbx_seq_one_letter_code
_entity_poly.pdbx_strand_id
1 'polypeptide(L)' 'MMMAFAVNKYKIQTFRAKIGESNIASLKLFHKLGFKDVSYSEAFKEVTLELRVTDRSFVDLIA' A
#
# COMPACT_ATOMS: atom_id res chain seq x y z
N MET A 1 10.89 -11.47 -2.69
CA MET A 1 9.54 -10.90 -2.80
C MET A 1 9.52 -9.71 -3.76
N MET A 2 8.45 -9.48 -4.53
CA MET A 2 8.43 -8.47 -5.61
C MET A 2 8.66 -7.03 -5.14
N MET A 3 8.15 -6.64 -3.96
CA MET A 3 8.36 -5.31 -3.41
C MET A 3 9.84 -5.06 -3.05
N ALA A 4 10.49 -6.02 -2.40
CA ALA A 4 11.93 -5.94 -2.10
C ALA A 4 12.77 -5.85 -3.39
N PHE A 5 12.41 -6.61 -4.43
CA PHE A 5 13.05 -6.50 -5.74
C PHE A 5 12.87 -5.10 -6.34
N ALA A 6 11.66 -4.55 -6.28
CA ALA A 6 11.38 -3.21 -6.82
C ALA A 6 12.15 -2.10 -6.10
N VAL A 7 12.30 -2.18 -4.77
CA VAL A 7 13.17 -1.27 -4.01
C VAL A 7 14.62 -1.41 -4.47
N ASN A 8 15.14 -2.64 -4.54
CA ASN A 8 16.54 -2.86 -4.84
C ASN A 8 16.92 -2.46 -6.27
N LYS A 9 16.10 -2.89 -7.25
CA LYS A 9 16.37 -2.73 -8.68
C LYS A 9 15.94 -1.37 -9.23
N TYR A 10 14.77 -0.88 -8.80
CA TYR A 10 14.15 0.33 -9.38
C TYR A 10 14.12 1.52 -8.41
N LYS A 11 14.63 1.36 -7.17
CA LYS A 11 14.66 2.42 -6.15
C LYS A 11 13.29 2.99 -5.83
N ILE A 12 12.24 2.17 -5.93
CA ILE A 12 10.89 2.54 -5.50
C ILE A 12 10.92 2.82 -4.00
N GLN A 13 10.35 3.95 -3.58
CA GLN A 13 10.29 4.37 -2.18
C GLN A 13 8.88 4.38 -1.59
N THR A 14 7.86 4.36 -2.46
CA THR A 14 6.45 4.39 -2.07
C THR A 14 5.68 3.42 -2.93
N PHE A 15 4.91 2.55 -2.28
CA PHE A 15 3.93 1.68 -2.92
C PHE A 15 2.55 2.27 -2.69
N ARG A 16 1.74 2.33 -3.74
CA ARG A 16 0.39 2.87 -3.69
C ARG A 16 -0.61 1.84 -4.19
N ALA A 17 -1.69 1.66 -3.45
CA ALA A 17 -2.82 0.83 -3.83
C ALA A 17 -4.07 1.72 -3.97
N LYS A 18 -4.89 1.45 -4.98
CA LYS A 18 -6.23 2.01 -5.09
C LYS A 18 -7.22 0.86 -4.98
N ILE A 19 -8.15 0.97 -4.05
CA ILE A 19 -9.05 -0.12 -3.69
C ILE A 19 -10.46 0.44 -3.66
N GLY A 20 -11.38 -0.19 -4.40
CA GLY A 20 -12.80 0.15 -4.35
C GLY A 20 -13.33 0.08 -2.91
N GLU A 21 -14.12 1.09 -2.52
CA GLU A 21 -14.62 1.24 -1.15
C GLU A 21 -15.46 0.05 -0.67
N SER A 22 -16.08 -0.68 -1.60
CA SER A 22 -16.84 -1.89 -1.33
C SER A 22 -15.97 -3.12 -1.06
N ASN A 23 -14.69 -3.10 -1.42
CA ASN A 23 -13.75 -4.20 -1.17
C ASN A 23 -13.15 -4.10 0.24
N ILE A 24 -14.02 -4.28 1.23
CA ILE A 24 -13.68 -4.22 2.66
C ILE A 24 -12.60 -5.23 3.04
N ALA A 25 -12.56 -6.40 2.39
CA ALA A 25 -11.56 -7.42 2.65
C ALA A 25 -10.15 -6.95 2.30
N SER A 26 -9.95 -6.40 1.09
CA SER A 26 -8.65 -5.86 0.67
C SER A 26 -8.27 -4.61 1.48
N LEU A 27 -9.21 -3.71 1.79
CA LEU A 27 -8.94 -2.55 2.64
C LEU A 27 -8.38 -2.98 4.01
N LYS A 28 -9.05 -3.91 4.70
CA LYS A 28 -8.60 -4.46 5.99
C LYS A 28 -7.23 -5.11 5.89
N LEU A 29 -6.97 -5.87 4.82
CA LEU A 29 -5.68 -6.49 4.60
C LEU A 29 -4.58 -5.44 4.46
N PHE A 30 -4.77 -4.44 3.59
CA PHE A 30 -3.74 -3.43 3.32
C PHE A 30 -3.46 -2.57 4.57
N HIS A 31 -4.48 -2.22 5.35
CA HIS A 31 -4.26 -1.59 6.65
C HIS A 31 -3.43 -2.44 7.61
N LYS A 32 -3.68 -3.76 7.67
CA LYS A 32 -2.89 -4.69 8.50
C LYS A 32 -1.44 -4.80 8.02
N LEU A 33 -1.19 -4.66 6.72
CA LEU A 33 0.15 -4.58 6.14
C LEU A 33 0.81 -3.21 6.32
N GLY A 34 0.12 -2.27 6.99
CA GLY A 34 0.65 -0.94 7.33
C GLY A 34 0.44 0.14 6.27
N PHE A 35 -0.36 -0.13 5.22
CA PHE A 35 -0.76 0.91 4.28
C PHE A 35 -1.73 1.89 4.96
N LYS A 36 -1.56 3.19 4.65
CA LYS A 36 -2.31 4.31 5.23
C LYS A 36 -3.11 5.02 4.15
N ASP A 37 -4.31 5.49 4.50
CA ASP A 37 -5.15 6.26 3.57
C ASP A 37 -4.52 7.61 3.26
N VAL A 38 -4.54 7.99 1.98
CA VAL A 38 -3.98 9.26 1.48
C VAL A 38 -5.02 10.09 0.77
N SER A 39 -5.95 9.46 0.06
CA SER A 39 -7.07 10.16 -0.57
C SER A 39 -8.23 9.23 -0.88
N TYR A 40 -9.40 9.80 -1.11
CA TYR A 40 -10.57 9.11 -1.61
C TYR A 40 -11.03 9.75 -2.92
N SER A 41 -11.45 8.91 -3.87
CA SER A 41 -11.91 9.32 -5.18
C SER A 41 -13.39 9.04 -5.35
N GLU A 42 -14.22 10.07 -5.28
CA GLU A 42 -15.67 9.97 -5.41
C GLU A 42 -16.12 9.43 -6.78
N ALA A 43 -15.46 9.86 -7.87
CA ALA A 43 -15.80 9.43 -9.23
C ALA A 43 -15.58 7.93 -9.47
N PHE A 44 -14.65 7.32 -8.75
CA PHE A 44 -14.29 5.91 -8.87
C PHE A 44 -14.75 5.07 -7.68
N LYS A 45 -15.22 5.71 -6.60
CA LYS A 45 -15.54 5.07 -5.32
C LYS A 45 -14.36 4.25 -4.79
N GLU A 46 -13.17 4.84 -4.78
CA GLU A 46 -11.92 4.17 -4.40
C GLU A 46 -11.15 4.94 -3.31
N VAL A 47 -10.56 4.19 -2.39
CA VAL A 47 -9.58 4.68 -1.41
C VAL A 47 -8.17 4.46 -1.97
N THR A 48 -7.35 5.51 -1.95
CA THR A 48 -5.92 5.43 -2.25
C THR A 48 -5.14 5.26 -0.95
N LEU A 49 -4.38 4.17 -0.83
CA LEU A 49 -3.50 3.90 0.30
C LEU A 49 -2.03 3.90 -0.12
N GLU A 50 -1.14 4.25 0.82
CA GLU A 50 0.31 4.24 0.63
C GLU A 50 1.05 3.48 1.73
N LEU A 51 2.16 2.86 1.34
CA LEU A 51 3.18 2.33 2.23
C LEU A 51 4.55 2.84 1.78
N ARG A 52 5.31 3.47 2.67
CA ARG A 52 6.67 3.93 2.38
C ARG A 52 7.67 2.88 2.83
N VAL A 53 8.79 2.79 2.10
CA VAL A 53 9.89 1.88 2.45
C VAL A 53 10.49 2.19 3.82
N THR A 54 10.36 3.45 4.28
CA THR A 54 10.80 3.88 5.60
C THR A 54 9.83 3.54 6.74
N ASP A 55 8.60 3.09 6.44
CA ASP A 55 7.67 2.62 7.47
C ASP A 55 8.15 1.27 8.02
N ARG A 56 8.11 1.09 9.35
CA ARG A 56 8.52 -0.18 10.00
C ARG A 56 7.76 -1.38 9.45
N SER A 57 6.47 -1.21 9.15
CA SER A 57 5.63 -2.25 8.55
C SER A 57 6.13 -2.73 7.20
N PHE A 58 6.86 -1.90 6.43
CA PHE A 58 7.49 -2.33 5.20
C PHE A 58 8.66 -3.29 5.48
N VAL A 59 9.49 -2.99 6.48
CA VAL A 59 10.59 -3.87 6.89
C VAL A 59 10.06 -5.23 7.32
N ASP A 60 9.00 -5.25 8.14
CA ASP A 60 8.35 -6.48 8.60
C ASP A 60 7.71 -7.27 7.45
N LEU A 61 7.30 -6.60 6.37
CA LEU A 61 6.69 -7.23 5.19
C LEU A 61 7.71 -7.92 4.28
N ILE A 62 8.97 -7.46 4.28
CA ILE A 62 10.00 -7.95 3.37
C ILE A 62 11.09 -8.80 4.04
N ALA A 63 11.12 -8.82 5.38
CA ALA A 63 11.98 -9.69 6.18
C ALA A 63 11.52 -11.15 6.11
#